data_AF-A0ABD4Q4T1-F1
#
_entry.id   AF-A0ABD4Q4T1-F1
#
_cell.length_a   1.000
_cell.length_b   1.000
_cell.length_c   1.000
_cell.angle_alpha   90.00
_cell.angle_beta   90.00
_cell.angle_gamma   90.00
#
_symmetry.space_group_name_H-M   'P 1'
#
loop_
_entity.id
_entity.type
_entity.pdbx_description
1 polymer ?
#
loop_
_entity_poly.entity_id
_entity_poly.type
_entity_poly.pdbx_seq_one_letter_code
_entity_poly.pdbx_strand_id
1 'polypeptide(L)'
;WPTASAAMGRTMTATVMMGAMLKGNQKLTVTVDGKGPIGRIIADADAQGNVRAYVDHPQTHFPLNDQGKLDVRRAVGTDGSIQVV
;
A
#
# COMPACT_ATOMS: atom_id res chain seq x y z
N TRP A 1 -14.09 1.35 5.19
CA TRP A 1 -13.73 0.48 4.05
C TRP A 1 -12.56 -0.42 4.42
N PRO A 2 -12.82 -1.58 5.03
CA PRO A 2 -11.80 -2.40 5.70
C PRO A 2 -10.72 -2.94 4.76
N THR A 3 -11.10 -3.40 3.57
CA THR A 3 -10.14 -4.00 2.62
C THR A 3 -9.15 -2.96 2.10
N ALA A 4 -9.62 -1.76 1.75
CA ALA A 4 -8.77 -0.66 1.34
C ALA A 4 -7.81 -0.22 2.46
N SER A 5 -8.30 -0.09 3.69
CA SER A 5 -7.45 0.22 4.86
C SER A 5 -6.39 -0.85 5.12
N ALA A 6 -6.73 -2.13 4.98
CA ALA A 6 -5.77 -3.23 5.14
C ALA A 6 -4.70 -3.23 4.04
N ALA A 7 -5.08 -2.95 2.79
CA ALA A 7 -4.14 -2.84 1.68
C ALA A 7 -3.16 -1.67 1.89
N MET A 8 -3.71 -0.47 2.15
CA MET A 8 -2.93 0.74 2.40
C MET A 8 -2.03 0.60 3.63
N GLY A 9 -2.56 0.06 4.74
CA GLY A 9 -1.80 -0.13 5.97
C GLY A 9 -0.60 -1.06 5.79
N ARG A 10 -0.76 -2.18 5.06
CA ARG A 10 0.36 -3.07 4.73
C ARG A 10 1.43 -2.36 3.90
N THR A 11 1.02 -1.59 2.90
CA THR A 11 1.96 -0.80 2.09
C THR A 11 2.68 0.25 2.94
N MET A 12 1.98 0.97 3.81
CA MET A 12 2.59 1.94 4.73
C MET A 12 3.63 1.29 5.64
N THR A 13 3.30 0.14 6.24
CA THR A 13 4.24 -0.58 7.12
C THR A 13 5.47 -1.04 6.35
N ALA A 14 5.32 -1.56 5.12
CA ALA A 14 6.46 -1.89 4.27
C ALA A 14 7.31 -0.65 3.94
N THR A 15 6.65 0.47 3.63
CA THR A 15 7.29 1.74 3.26
C THR A 15 8.09 2.32 4.42
N VAL A 16 7.55 2.34 5.64
CA VAL A 16 8.28 2.85 6.81
C VAL A 16 9.46 1.96 7.20
N MET A 17 9.35 0.63 7.05
CA MET A 17 10.48 -0.29 7.25
C MET A 17 11.61 -0.01 6.25
N MET A 18 11.28 0.27 4.98
CA MET A 18 12.28 0.69 4.00
C MET A 18 12.82 2.09 4.30
N GLY A 19 11.97 3.01 4.77
CA GLY A 19 12.36 4.36 5.20
C GLY A 19 13.39 4.34 6.32
N ALA A 20 13.24 3.43 7.28
CA ALA A 20 14.21 3.22 8.36
C ALA A 20 15.60 2.75 7.90
N MET A 21 15.73 2.25 6.66
CA MET A 21 17.02 1.87 6.06
C MET A 21 17.71 3.04 5.33
N LEU A 22 17.01 4.16 5.14
CA LEU A 22 17.55 5.35 4.50
C LEU A 22 18.50 6.12 5.43
N LYS A 23 19.38 6.94 4.83
CA LYS A 23 20.35 7.75 5.59
C LYS A 23 20.10 9.25 5.40
N GLY A 24 20.36 10.02 6.45
CA GLY A 24 20.27 11.49 6.41
C GLY A 24 18.85 11.97 6.13
N ASN A 25 18.67 12.74 5.06
CA ASN A 25 17.39 13.30 4.63
C ASN A 25 16.82 12.63 3.36
N GLN A 26 17.21 11.38 3.13
CA GLN A 26 16.63 10.60 2.05
C GLN A 26 15.15 10.31 2.32
N LYS A 27 14.39 10.19 1.23
CA LYS A 27 12.99 9.77 1.21
C LYS A 27 12.83 8.72 0.11
N LEU A 28 11.82 7.88 0.27
CA LEU A 28 11.42 6.94 -0.77
C LEU A 28 9.91 7.00 -0.98
N THR A 29 9.50 6.65 -2.19
CA THR A 29 8.11 6.53 -2.60
C THR A 29 7.86 5.12 -3.13
N VAL A 30 6.91 4.42 -2.53
CA VAL A 30 6.42 3.12 -2.98
C VAL A 30 5.10 3.32 -3.71
N THR A 31 5.05 2.88 -4.96
CA THR A 31 3.81 2.83 -5.75
C THR A 31 3.46 1.38 -6.03
N VAL A 32 2.29 0.94 -5.58
CA VAL A 32 1.72 -0.37 -5.88
C VAL A 32 0.58 -0.18 -6.88
N ASP A 33 0.74 -0.73 -8.08
CA ASP A 33 -0.29 -0.78 -9.11
C ASP A 33 -0.49 -2.23 -9.54
N GLY A 34 -1.49 -2.90 -8.98
CA GLY A 34 -1.82 -4.29 -9.31
C GLY A 34 -2.96 -4.45 -10.33
N LYS A 35 -3.41 -3.35 -10.95
CA LYS A 35 -4.59 -3.30 -11.84
C LYS A 35 -5.90 -3.78 -11.22
N GLY A 36 -6.01 -3.69 -9.89
CA GLY A 36 -7.24 -3.99 -9.15
C GLY A 36 -8.17 -2.78 -8.95
N PRO A 37 -9.38 -3.03 -8.43
CA PRO A 37 -10.41 -2.02 -8.17
C PRO A 37 -10.05 -0.99 -7.09
N ILE A 38 -9.00 -1.18 -6.29
CA ILE A 38 -8.50 -0.12 -5.39
C ILE A 38 -7.74 0.98 -6.14
N GLY A 39 -7.37 0.73 -7.40
CA GLY A 39 -6.45 1.56 -8.16
C GLY A 39 -5.03 1.49 -7.60
N ARG A 40 -4.28 2.59 -7.67
CA ARG A 40 -2.91 2.65 -7.17
C ARG A 40 -2.89 2.95 -5.67
N ILE A 41 -1.92 2.36 -4.99
CA ILE A 41 -1.57 2.69 -3.60
C ILE A 41 -0.21 3.37 -3.64
N ILE A 42 -0.13 4.60 -3.12
CA ILE A 42 1.11 5.37 -3.09
C ILE A 42 1.45 5.68 -1.64
N ALA A 43 2.67 5.36 -1.22
CA ALA A 43 3.16 5.60 0.13
C ALA A 43 4.55 6.22 0.09
N ASP A 44 4.75 7.31 0.82
CA ASP A 44 6.05 7.94 1.00
C ASP A 44 6.52 7.72 2.43
N ALA A 45 7.82 7.43 2.61
CA ALA A 45 8.46 7.48 3.91
C ALA A 45 9.81 8.21 3.85
N ASP A 46 10.17 8.85 4.96
CA ASP A 46 11.50 9.44 5.14
C ASP A 46 12.35 8.63 6.13
N ALA A 47 13.63 8.99 6.21
CA ALA A 47 14.59 8.40 7.15
C ALA A 47 14.30 8.70 8.64
N GLN A 48 13.34 9.59 8.93
CA GLN A 48 12.96 9.99 10.29
C GLN A 48 11.74 9.22 10.81
N GLY A 49 11.19 8.31 9.99
CA GLY A 49 10.02 7.51 10.34
C GLY A 49 8.68 8.19 10.07
N ASN A 50 8.66 9.33 9.37
CA ASN A 50 7.40 9.90 8.90
C ASN A 50 6.92 9.11 7.68
N VAL A 51 5.63 8.78 7.67
CA VAL A 51 5.00 8.05 6.56
C VAL A 51 3.65 8.67 6.21
N ARG A 52 3.36 8.76 4.93
CA ARG A 52 2.05 9.15 4.40
C ARG A 52 1.66 8.22 3.26
N ALA A 53 0.38 7.94 3.10
CA ALA A 53 -0.09 7.15 1.97
C ALA A 53 -1.50 7.56 1.55
N TYR A 54 -1.83 7.25 0.30
CA TYR A 54 -3.16 7.38 -0.24
C TYR A 54 -3.45 6.26 -1.25
N VAL A 55 -4.73 6.10 -1.56
CA VAL A 55 -5.24 5.13 -2.53
C VAL A 55 -6.22 5.83 -3.46
N ASP A 56 -6.24 5.45 -4.74
CA ASP A 56 -7.13 6.06 -5.74
C ASP A 56 -8.62 5.84 -5.39
N HIS A 57 -8.99 4.63 -4.96
CA HIS A 57 -10.37 4.29 -4.58
C HIS A 57 -10.45 3.83 -3.11
N PRO A 58 -10.58 4.77 -2.14
CA PRO A 58 -10.61 4.43 -0.71
C PRO A 58 -11.88 3.67 -0.30
N GLN A 59 -12.91 3.70 -1.15
CA GLN A 59 -14.19 3.06 -0.93
C GLN A 59 -14.28 1.63 -1.49
N THR A 60 -13.14 0.94 -1.63
CA THR A 60 -13.11 -0.43 -2.15
C THR A 60 -13.21 -1.45 -1.01
N HIS A 61 -14.27 -2.26 -1.02
CA HIS A 61 -14.48 -3.39 -0.11
C HIS A 61 -15.30 -4.50 -0.76
N PHE A 62 -15.08 -5.72 -0.28
CA PHE A 62 -15.68 -6.95 -0.76
C PHE A 62 -16.07 -7.82 0.43
N PRO A 63 -16.94 -8.83 0.23
CA PRO A 63 -17.05 -9.94 1.17
C PRO A 63 -15.69 -10.55 1.50
N LEU A 64 -15.63 -11.25 2.64
CA LEU A 64 -14.43 -11.98 3.04
C LEU A 64 -14.08 -13.03 1.96
N ASN A 65 -12.79 -13.32 1.83
CA ASN A 65 -12.32 -14.40 0.97
C ASN A 65 -12.69 -15.78 1.55
N ASP A 66 -12.36 -16.85 0.82
CA ASP A 66 -12.65 -18.24 1.24
C ASP A 66 -12.01 -18.64 2.58
N GLN A 67 -11.03 -17.87 3.05
CA GLN A 67 -10.36 -18.06 4.35
C GLN A 67 -10.98 -17.21 5.48
N GLY A 68 -12.09 -16.50 5.21
CA GLY A 68 -12.71 -15.59 6.17
C GLY A 68 -11.89 -14.32 6.46
N LYS A 69 -10.98 -13.92 5.56
CA LYS A 69 -10.13 -12.72 5.69
C LYS A 69 -10.48 -11.65 4.68
N LEU A 70 -10.02 -10.42 4.93
CA LEU A 70 -10.15 -9.31 3.99
C LEU A 70 -9.44 -9.63 2.68
N ASP A 71 -10.18 -9.54 1.57
CA ASP A 71 -9.67 -9.88 0.24
C ASP A 71 -8.84 -8.73 -0.38
N VAL A 72 -7.66 -8.52 0.21
CA VAL A 72 -6.69 -7.50 -0.27
C VAL A 72 -6.14 -7.87 -1.64
N ARG A 73 -5.99 -9.17 -1.94
CA ARG A 73 -5.52 -9.64 -3.25
C ARG A 73 -6.46 -9.20 -4.36
N ARG A 74 -7.77 -9.38 -4.17
CA ARG A 74 -8.78 -8.89 -5.13
C ARG A 74 -8.81 -7.39 -5.22
N ALA A 75 -8.62 -6.66 -4.12
CA ALA A 75 -8.63 -5.20 -4.12
C ALA A 75 -7.46 -4.59 -4.90
N VAL A 76 -6.24 -5.07 -4.65
CA VAL A 76 -5.01 -4.57 -5.29
C VAL A 76 -4.86 -5.08 -6.71
N GLY A 77 -5.29 -6.32 -6.97
CA GLY A 77 -5.03 -7.03 -8.21
C GLY A 77 -3.64 -7.67 -8.22
N THR A 78 -3.39 -8.52 -9.22
CA THR A 78 -2.20 -9.39 -9.28
C THR A 78 -1.41 -9.27 -10.58
N ASP A 79 -1.87 -8.41 -11.48
CA ASP A 79 -1.25 -8.22 -12.79
C ASP A 79 -0.76 -6.78 -12.90
N GLY A 80 0.41 -6.51 -12.33
CA GLY A 80 0.92 -5.16 -12.23
C GLY A 80 2.31 -5.11 -11.61
N SER A 81 2.70 -3.96 -11.07
CA SER A 81 4.06 -3.71 -10.59
C SER A 81 4.09 -2.98 -9.26
N ILE A 82 5.19 -3.17 -8.53
CA ILE A 82 5.56 -2.37 -7.37
C ILE A 82 6.80 -1.57 -7.79
N GLN A 83 6.73 -0.25 -7.66
CA GLN A 83 7.81 0.66 -7.97
C GLN A 83 8.30 1.32 -6.68
N VAL A 84 9.61 1.43 -6.52
CA VAL A 84 10.26 2.09 -5.39
C VAL A 84 11.23 3.11 -5.96
N VAL A 85 11.07 4.38 -5.57
CA VAL A 85 11.85 5.53 -6.04
C VAL A 85 12.43 6.28 -4.87
#